data_AF-A0A852K519-F1
#
_entry.id   AF-A0A852K519-F1
#
_cell.length_a   1.000
_cell.length_b   1.000
_cell.length_c   1.000
_cell.angle_alpha   90.00
_cell.angle_beta   90.00
_cell.angle_gamma   90.00
#
_symmetry.space_group_name_H-M   'P 1'
#
loop_
_entity.id
_entity.type
_entity.pdbx_description
1 polymer ?
#
loop_
_entity_poly.entity_id
_entity_poly.type
_entity_poly.pdbx_seq_one_letter_code
_entity_poly.pdbx_strand_id
1 'polypeptide(L)' 'QMSNITVTYRDGRVAQLEQVYIRGSKIRFLILPDMLKNAPMLKSMKNKNQGSGAGRGKAAILKAQGLYSLFQVPPP' A
#
# COMPACT_ATOMS: atom_id res chain seq x y z
N GLN A 1 19.99 1.84 14.52
CA GLN A 1 21.44 2.07 14.66
C GLN A 1 22.05 2.04 13.27
N MET A 2 23.14 2.75 13.03
CA MET A 2 23.84 2.78 11.74
C MET A 2 25.33 2.52 11.98
N SER A 3 26.00 1.93 10.98
CA SER A 3 27.44 1.70 10.95
C SER A 3 28.06 2.26 9.67
N ASN A 4 29.38 2.51 9.67
CA ASN A 4 30.14 3.05 8.53
C ASN A 4 29.53 4.33 7.94
N ILE A 5 29.46 5.39 8.74
CA ILE A 5 28.76 6.62 8.39
C ILE A 5 29.75 7.71 7.97
N THR A 6 29.45 8.33 6.83
CA THR A 6 30.02 9.63 6.45
C THR A 6 29.07 10.74 6.89
N VAL A 7 29.53 11.60 7.79
CA VAL A 7 28.76 12.77 8.25
C VAL A 7 29.27 14.03 7.58
N THR A 8 28.35 14.86 7.09
CA THR A 8 28.63 16.21 6.60
C THR A 8 28.03 17.22 7.57
N TYR A 9 28.88 18.05 8.15
CA TYR A 9 28.48 19.12 9.07
C TYR A 9 27.95 20.33 8.29
N ARG A 10 27.31 21.27 9.00
CA ARG A 10 26.72 22.48 8.39
C ARG A 10 27.75 23.40 7.74
N ASP A 11 28.99 23.34 8.20
CA ASP A 11 30.15 24.06 7.68
C ASP A 11 30.79 23.33 6.47
N GLY A 12 30.23 22.19 6.04
CA GLY A 12 30.70 21.42 4.89
C GLY A 12 31.82 20.44 5.20
N ARG A 13 32.32 20.39 6.45
CA ARG A 13 33.34 19.42 6.84
C ARG A 13 32.76 18.00 6.83
N VAL A 14 33.61 17.04 6.49
CA VAL A 14 33.25 15.62 6.42
C VAL A 14 34.06 14.82 7.44
N ALA A 15 33.40 13.92 8.15
CA ALA A 15 34.04 12.97 9.06
C ALA A 15 33.47 11.57 8.88
N GLN A 16 34.26 10.56 9.26
CA GLN A 16 33.86 9.15 9.27
C GLN A 16 33.58 8.71 10.70
N LEU A 17 32.51 7.93 10.89
CA LEU A 17 32.09 7.37 12.17
C LEU A 17 31.77 5.89 12.01
N GLU A 18 32.29 5.06 12.91
CA GLU A 18 32.11 3.61 12.86
C GLU A 18 30.70 3.18 13.26
N GLN A 19 30.17 3.71 14.37
CA GLN A 19 28.84 3.34 14.90
C GLN A 19 28.12 4.57 15.45
N VAL A 20 26.86 4.75 15.05
CA VAL A 20 26.04 5.89 15.46
C VAL A 20 24.60 5.48 15.78
N TYR A 21 24.05 6.10 16.83
CA TYR A 21 22.62 6.05 17.15
C TYR A 21 22.06 7.46 17.23
N ILE A 22 20.99 7.71 16.47
CA ILE A 22 20.27 8.99 16.48
C ILE A 22 18.90 8.75 17.09
N ARG A 23 18.51 9.56 18.08
CA ARG A 23 17.15 9.53 18.62
C ARG A 23 16.16 9.95 17.53
N GLY A 24 15.10 9.17 17.33
CA GLY A 24 14.09 9.41 16.29
C GLY A 24 13.51 10.83 16.29
N SER A 25 13.28 11.44 17.47
CA SER A 25 12.73 12.79 17.59
C SER A 25 13.62 13.91 17.01
N LYS A 26 14.86 13.62 16.64
CA LYS A 26 15.82 14.59 16.09
C LYS A 26 16.04 14.41 14.58
N ILE A 27 15.36 13.45 13.95
CA ILE A 27 15.45 13.17 12.51
C ILE A 27 14.41 14.01 11.78
N ARG A 28 14.84 14.72 10.72
CA ARG A 28 13.94 15.51 9.87
C ARG A 28 13.32 14.67 8.75
N PHE A 29 14.17 13.95 8.02
CA PHE A 29 13.77 13.04 6.94
C PHE A 29 14.81 11.94 6.79
N LEU A 30 14.45 10.89 6.06
CA LEU A 30 15.32 9.80 5.67
C LEU A 30 15.24 9.65 4.15
N ILE A 31 16.38 9.41 3.51
CA ILE A 31 16.45 9.03 2.11
C ILE A 31 16.61 7.52 2.07
N LEU A 32 15.70 6.85 1.36
CA LEU A 32 15.68 5.40 1.24
C LEU A 32 16.07 4.99 -0.19
N PRO A 33 16.58 3.77 -0.39
CA PRO A 33 16.85 3.25 -1.73
C PRO A 33 15.58 3.20 -2.58
N ASP A 34 15.73 3.43 -3.88
CA ASP A 34 14.63 3.39 -4.84
C ASP A 34 13.98 2.00 -4.97
N MET A 35 14.69 0.95 -4.56
CA MET A 35 14.18 -0.43 -4.50
C MET A 35 12.92 -0.57 -3.62
N LEU A 36 12.71 0.31 -2.65
CA LEU A 36 11.52 0.29 -1.79
C LEU A 36 10.28 0.92 -2.44
N LYS A 37 10.40 1.50 -3.64
CA LYS A 37 9.26 2.13 -4.33
C LYS A 37 8.10 1.19 -4.61
N ASN A 38 8.40 -0.08 -4.84
CA ASN A 38 7.40 -1.12 -5.14
C ASN A 38 6.98 -1.92 -3.90
N ALA A 39 7.52 -1.59 -2.73
CA ALA A 39 7.21 -2.31 -1.50
C ALA A 39 5.69 -2.28 -1.23
N PRO A 40 5.10 -3.38 -0.73
CA PRO A 40 3.66 -3.46 -0.47
C PRO A 40 3.17 -2.39 0.50
N MET A 41 4.05 -1.92 1.39
CA MET A 41 3.78 -0.87 2.38
C MET A 41 3.67 0.53 1.76
N LEU A 42 4.26 0.76 0.60
CA LEU A 42 4.21 2.06 -0.10
C LEU A 42 3.10 2.12 -1.16
N LYS A 43 2.34 1.03 -1.33
CA LYS A 43 1.16 1.02 -2.20
C LYS A 43 0.07 1.87 -1.56
N SER A 44 -0.37 2.90 -2.27
CA SER A 44 -1.43 3.79 -1.80
C SER A 44 -2.70 2.98 -1.48
N MET A 45 -3.20 3.10 -0.25
CA MET A 45 -4.47 2.48 0.18
C MET A 45 -5.69 3.02 -0.57
N LYS A 46 -5.53 3.98 -1.48
CA LYS A 46 -6.62 4.60 -2.25
C LYS A 46 -7.48 3.59 -3.03
N ASN A 47 -6.93 2.41 -3.37
CA ASN A 47 -7.67 1.35 -4.08
C ASN A 47 -8.17 0.20 -3.20
N LYS A 48 -7.97 0.22 -1.88
CA LYS A 48 -8.51 -0.85 -0.99
C LYS A 48 -10.05 -0.83 -0.91
N ASN A 49 -10.70 0.25 -1.36
CA ASN A 49 -12.16 0.37 -1.41
C ASN A 49 -12.79 -0.11 -2.74
N GLN A 50 -12.02 -0.69 -3.67
CA GLN A 50 -12.54 -1.22 -4.95
C GLN A 50 -12.51 -2.75 -5.06
N GLY A 51 -12.36 -3.48 -3.93
CA GLY A 51 -12.12 -4.93 -3.97
C GLY A 51 -12.84 -5.81 -2.96
N SER A 52 -13.73 -5.27 -2.12
CA SER A 52 -14.58 -6.07 -1.21
C SER A 52 -16.02 -5.55 -1.18
N GLY A 53 -16.49 -5.10 -2.34
CA GLY A 53 -17.90 -4.90 -2.65
C GLY A 53 -18.58 -6.15 -3.20
N ALA A 54 -18.28 -7.33 -2.65
CA ALA A 54 -19.18 -8.47 -2.81
C ALA A 54 -20.37 -8.24 -1.88
N GLY A 55 -21.43 -7.56 -2.34
CA GLY A 55 -22.55 -7.36 -1.42
C GLY A 55 -23.89 -6.81 -1.90
N ARG A 56 -24.02 -6.12 -3.04
CA ARG A 56 -25.33 -5.50 -3.38
C ARG A 56 -25.83 -5.61 -4.81
N GLY A 57 -25.00 -5.96 -5.79
CA GLY A 57 -25.43 -6.06 -7.19
C GLY A 57 -25.73 -7.47 -7.69
N LYS A 58 -24.90 -8.46 -7.30
CA LYS A 58 -24.99 -9.81 -7.87
C LYS A 58 -26.20 -10.61 -7.40
N ALA A 59 -26.66 -10.40 -6.16
CA ALA A 59 -27.86 -11.07 -5.65
C ALA A 59 -29.12 -10.68 -6.44
N ALA A 60 -29.25 -9.42 -6.84
CA ALA A 60 -30.36 -8.96 -7.68
C ALA A 60 -30.30 -9.56 -9.09
N ILE A 61 -29.10 -9.63 -9.69
CA ILE A 61 -28.90 -10.23 -11.02
C ILE A 61 -29.17 -11.74 -10.99
N LEU A 62 -28.68 -12.46 -9.98
CA LEU A 62 -28.94 -13.89 -9.81
C LEU A 62 -30.42 -14.18 -9.54
N LYS A 63 -31.10 -13.34 -8.74
CA LYS A 63 -32.55 -13.46 -8.49
C LYS A 63 -33.37 -13.16 -9.75
N ALA A 64 -32.96 -12.16 -10.55
CA ALA A 64 -33.60 -11.85 -11.82
C ALA A 64 -33.45 -13.01 -12.80
N GLN A 65 -32.24 -13.58 -12.94
CA GLN A 65 -32.00 -14.74 -13.81
C GLN A 65 -32.87 -15.95 -13.43
N GLY A 66 -33.05 -16.22 -12.12
CA GLY A 66 -33.95 -17.29 -11.65
C GLY A 66 -35.44 -17.04 -11.93
N LEU A 67 -35.88 -15.77 -11.93
CA LEU A 67 -37.26 -15.41 -12.28
C LEU A 67 -37.52 -15.56 -13.79
N TYR A 68 -36.56 -15.20 -14.65
CA TYR A 68 -36.72 -15.38 -16.09
C TYR A 68 -36.78 -16.86 -16.50
N SER A 69 -36.05 -17.76 -15.84
CA SER A 69 -36.13 -19.20 -16.17
C SER A 69 -37.45 -19.85 -15.70
N LEU A 70 -38.11 -19.30 -14.68
CA LEU A 70 -39.40 -19.80 -14.19
C LEU A 70 -40.59 -19.35 -15.07
N PHE A 71 -40.44 -18.25 -15.81
CA PHE A 71 -41.48 -17.74 -16.73
C PHE A 71 -41.38 -18.31 -18.14
N GLN A 72 -40.33 -19.06 -18.45
CA GLN A 72 -40.11 -19.67 -19.76
C GLN A 72 -40.41 -21.18 -19.74
N VAL A 73 -41.51 -21.59 -19.10
CA VAL A 73 -42.08 -22.92 -19.31
C VAL A 73 -43.08 -22.81 -20.46
N PRO A 74 -42.79 -23.35 -21.66
CA PRO A 74 -43.75 -23.38 -22.73
C PRO A 74 -44.92 -24.29 -22.33
N PRO A 75 -46.18 -23.85 -22.43
CA PRO A 75 -47.32 -24.74 -22.17
C PRO A 75 -47.35 -25.87 -23.21
N PRO A 76 -47.83 -27.08 -22.83
CA PRO A 76 -47.95 -28.24 -23.74
C PRO A 76 -48.95 -28.02 -24.87
#